data_AF-A0A957W435-F1
#
_entry.id   AF-A0A957W435-F1
#
_cell.length_a   1.000
_cell.length_b   1.000
_cell.length_c   1.000
_cell.angle_alpha   90.00
_cell.angle_beta   90.00
_cell.angle_gamma   90.00
#
_symmetry.space_group_name_H-M   'P 1'
#
loop_
_entity.id
_entity.type
_entity.pdbx_description
1 polymer ?
#
loop_
_entity_poly.entity_id
_entity_poly.type
_entity_poly.pdbx_seq_one_letter_code
_entity_poly.pdbx_strand_id
1 'polypeptide(L)'
;IAGRFAMAGIPLHIVLLHNPAVTAEPEMAPVVRPLWPDMAAATGGRFYQVEKSDDLPHIFHEIMVSLTGRETAGMVLQAPVQPPSRHTIAVQPNLAQTSFVILKSSPAITTEIFQPDGRRLAPAPTGVTYNGWPGSYEEVWSVSQPPPGDWQLRFTGQGQITVWQDDQPAPAAPTPFSTSIPTATTTPLPRQVALPSIPVASIQPTSSTVQGRTDSPTGEAGSDSTPSQLPLAEGRGQNIPSGGERIIQSDQSHFGRWFWLMLSLLVLLLFGGGGLWLKKRPGSPPVSGQLRRLAAPNGSEPALSRIDLDRFNQPQVQLGPDRTADVVLINPAAGPGLPTVTLLTRPGVETEATTYLRVDRANGSEVRLNDRQVHQACPLFDSDIIGLGEYQFRFENLRCRRPGSNRPVTAYGNRHTSSLLGR
;
A
#
# COMPACT_ATOMS: atom_id res chain seq x y z
N ILE A 1 10.37 20.70 7.49
CA ILE A 1 9.29 19.69 7.24
C ILE A 1 9.51 18.44 8.08
N ALA A 2 10.64 17.73 7.95
CA ALA A 2 10.95 16.53 8.74
C ALA A 2 10.73 16.69 10.25
N GLY A 3 11.16 17.81 10.85
CA GLY A 3 10.91 18.06 12.28
C GLY A 3 9.43 18.02 12.67
N ARG A 4 8.50 18.43 11.80
CA ARG A 4 7.05 18.33 12.08
C ARG A 4 6.55 16.88 12.06
N PHE A 5 7.04 16.07 11.12
CA PHE A 5 6.71 14.65 11.04
C PHE A 5 7.30 13.86 12.22
N ALA A 6 8.55 14.16 12.58
CA ALA A 6 9.22 13.58 13.75
C ALA A 6 8.47 13.88 15.05
N MET A 7 8.07 15.14 15.27
CA MET A 7 7.26 15.53 16.44
C MET A 7 5.89 14.84 16.48
N ALA A 8 5.32 14.49 15.32
CA ALA A 8 4.06 13.76 15.21
C ALA A 8 4.23 12.23 15.31
N GLY A 9 5.47 11.73 15.40
CA GLY A 9 5.75 10.29 15.37
C GLY A 9 5.39 9.61 14.05
N ILE A 10 5.39 10.35 12.94
CA ILE A 10 5.06 9.83 11.62
C ILE A 10 6.36 9.54 10.86
N PRO A 11 6.68 8.27 10.54
CA PRO A 11 7.87 7.92 9.78
C PRO A 11 7.75 8.34 8.31
N LEU A 12 8.79 8.98 7.78
CA LEU A 12 8.90 9.30 6.35
C LEU A 12 9.74 8.24 5.65
N HIS A 13 9.07 7.44 4.82
CA HIS A 13 9.75 6.59 3.85
C HIS A 13 9.88 7.34 2.52
N ILE A 14 11.11 7.55 2.06
CA ILE A 14 11.40 8.34 0.85
C ILE A 14 11.99 7.40 -0.20
N VAL A 15 11.39 7.38 -1.39
CA VAL A 15 11.84 6.55 -2.51
C VAL A 15 12.33 7.46 -3.64
N LEU A 16 13.61 7.33 -3.99
CA LEU A 16 14.22 8.00 -5.12
C LEU A 16 14.39 7.02 -6.28
N LEU A 17 13.65 7.23 -7.38
CA LEU A 17 13.89 6.54 -8.63
C LEU A 17 15.00 7.25 -9.42
N HIS A 18 16.20 6.72 -9.34
CA HIS A 18 17.39 7.16 -10.06
C HIS A 18 17.39 6.60 -11.50
N ASN A 19 16.55 7.18 -12.35
CA ASN A 19 16.51 6.88 -13.78
C ASN A 19 16.98 8.12 -14.55
N PRO A 20 17.83 8.01 -15.60
CA PRO A 20 18.25 9.15 -16.42
C PRO A 20 17.08 9.99 -16.96
N ALA A 21 15.89 9.39 -17.16
CA ALA A 21 14.68 10.08 -17.58
C ALA A 21 14.04 10.95 -16.48
N VAL A 22 14.36 10.71 -15.20
CA VAL A 22 13.77 11.37 -14.03
C VAL A 22 14.85 12.00 -13.14
N THR A 23 16.11 12.02 -13.60
CA THR A 23 17.21 12.58 -12.83
C THR A 23 17.01 14.08 -12.72
N ALA A 24 16.92 14.58 -11.48
CA ALA A 24 16.88 16.00 -11.19
C ALA A 24 18.02 16.74 -11.89
N GLU A 25 17.83 18.02 -12.19
CA GLU A 25 18.87 18.87 -12.75
C GLU A 25 20.20 18.64 -12.00
N PRO A 26 21.31 18.40 -12.73
CA PRO A 26 22.57 17.96 -12.12
C PRO A 26 23.10 18.97 -11.09
N GLU A 27 22.66 20.22 -11.15
CA GLU A 27 22.99 21.28 -10.18
C GLU A 27 22.25 21.13 -8.83
N MET A 28 21.04 20.56 -8.81
CA MET A 28 20.26 20.37 -7.58
C MET A 28 20.60 19.08 -6.85
N ALA A 29 21.06 18.06 -7.56
CA ALA A 29 21.33 16.74 -6.99
C ALA A 29 22.31 16.75 -5.80
N PRO A 30 23.43 17.51 -5.81
CA PRO A 30 24.37 17.57 -4.68
C PRO A 30 23.78 18.18 -3.41
N VAL A 31 22.80 19.10 -3.56
CA VAL A 31 22.18 19.80 -2.43
C VAL A 31 21.04 18.98 -1.86
N VAL A 32 20.18 18.42 -2.71
CA VAL A 32 18.91 17.81 -2.28
C VAL A 32 19.09 16.34 -1.89
N ARG A 33 19.94 15.58 -2.60
CA ARG A 33 20.09 14.14 -2.38
C ARG A 33 20.57 13.78 -0.97
N PRO A 34 21.53 14.49 -0.34
CA PRO A 34 21.96 14.18 1.02
C PRO A 34 20.87 14.45 2.07
N LEU A 35 19.96 15.40 1.81
CA LEU A 35 18.90 15.78 2.77
C LEU A 35 17.84 14.68 2.94
N TRP A 36 17.63 13.82 1.93
CA TRP A 36 16.56 12.82 1.97
C TRP A 36 16.84 11.68 2.96
N PRO A 37 18.04 11.05 2.96
CA PRO A 37 18.45 10.15 4.04
C PRO A 37 18.31 10.77 5.43
N ASP A 38 18.77 12.01 5.62
CA ASP A 38 18.70 12.71 6.90
C ASP A 38 17.25 12.92 7.37
N MET A 39 16.35 13.30 6.44
CA MET A 39 14.94 13.46 6.74
C MET A 39 14.25 12.14 7.10
N ALA A 40 14.53 11.06 6.36
CA ALA A 40 13.98 9.74 6.66
C ALA A 40 14.46 9.25 8.04
N ALA A 41 15.76 9.33 8.30
CA ALA A 41 16.35 8.94 9.58
C ALA A 41 15.79 9.76 10.75
N ALA A 42 15.65 11.07 10.61
CA ALA A 42 15.11 11.95 11.65
C ALA A 42 13.65 11.66 12.04
N THR A 43 12.91 10.92 11.20
CA THR A 43 11.52 10.55 11.45
C THR A 43 11.35 9.07 11.81
N GLY A 44 12.45 8.30 11.86
CA GLY A 44 12.41 6.84 12.05
C GLY A 44 11.91 6.09 10.81
N GLY A 45 11.81 6.74 9.65
CA GLY A 45 11.53 6.11 8.37
C GLY A 45 12.79 5.58 7.68
N ARG A 46 12.69 5.30 6.38
CA ARG A 46 13.80 4.77 5.57
C ARG A 46 13.93 5.50 4.24
N PHE A 47 15.16 5.67 3.79
CA PHE A 47 15.46 6.16 2.45
C PHE A 47 15.79 4.99 1.53
N TYR A 48 15.14 4.95 0.38
CA TYR A 48 15.34 3.96 -0.65
C TYR A 48 15.76 4.64 -1.95
N GLN A 49 16.81 4.10 -2.58
CA GLN A 49 17.24 4.52 -3.90
C GLN A 49 17.15 3.33 -4.84
N VAL A 50 16.44 3.49 -5.95
CA VAL A 50 16.29 2.45 -6.98
C VAL A 50 16.63 2.97 -8.35
N GLU A 51 17.23 2.12 -9.16
CA GLU A 51 17.58 2.46 -10.54
C GLU A 51 16.46 2.08 -11.51
N LYS A 52 15.71 1.02 -11.18
CA LYS A 52 14.67 0.45 -12.05
C LYS A 52 13.30 0.54 -11.38
N SER A 53 12.28 0.74 -12.20
CA SER A 53 10.88 0.68 -11.76
C SER A 53 10.51 -0.69 -11.20
N ASP A 54 11.17 -1.75 -11.68
CA ASP A 54 10.87 -3.13 -11.31
C ASP A 54 11.21 -3.45 -9.85
N ASP A 55 12.05 -2.61 -9.22
CA ASP A 55 12.43 -2.73 -7.80
C ASP A 55 11.41 -2.02 -6.87
N LEU A 56 10.56 -1.14 -7.41
CA LEU A 56 9.59 -0.37 -6.61
C LEU A 56 8.60 -1.25 -5.83
N PRO A 57 8.02 -2.33 -6.39
CA PRO A 57 7.09 -3.17 -5.65
C PRO A 57 7.71 -3.77 -4.38
N HIS A 58 8.99 -4.17 -4.44
CA HIS A 58 9.72 -4.69 -3.29
C HIS A 58 9.85 -3.62 -2.19
N ILE A 59 10.19 -2.38 -2.55
CA ILE A 59 10.28 -1.27 -1.59
C ILE A 59 8.93 -0.92 -1.00
N PHE A 60 7.87 -0.85 -1.81
CA PHE A 60 6.54 -0.58 -1.29
C PHE A 60 6.09 -1.67 -0.31
N HIS A 61 6.41 -2.93 -0.59
CA HIS A 61 6.19 -4.04 0.33
C HIS A 61 6.95 -3.84 1.65
N GLU A 62 8.25 -3.55 1.61
CA GLU A 62 9.03 -3.28 2.83
C GLU A 62 8.48 -2.10 3.66
N ILE A 63 8.06 -1.02 3.00
CA ILE A 63 7.43 0.13 3.66
C ILE A 63 6.15 -0.31 4.36
N MET A 64 5.30 -1.10 3.70
CA MET A 64 4.07 -1.60 4.28
C MET A 64 4.32 -2.52 5.49
N VAL A 65 5.31 -3.41 5.43
CA VAL A 65 5.73 -4.25 6.57
C VAL A 65 6.18 -3.36 7.74
N SER A 66 7.04 -2.38 7.46
CA SER A 66 7.54 -1.43 8.48
C SER A 66 6.41 -0.62 9.14
N LEU A 67 5.41 -0.20 8.38
CA LEU A 67 4.29 0.60 8.89
C LEU A 67 3.26 -0.22 9.65
N THR A 68 3.08 -1.49 9.29
CA THR A 68 2.09 -2.38 9.92
C THR A 68 2.65 -3.14 11.13
N GLY A 69 3.98 -3.16 11.29
CA GLY A 69 4.65 -3.93 12.34
C GLY A 69 4.49 -5.44 12.18
N ARG A 70 4.17 -5.90 10.97
CA ARG A 70 4.08 -7.33 10.65
C ARG A 70 5.48 -7.94 10.56
N GLU A 71 5.56 -9.23 10.83
CA GLU A 71 6.76 -9.99 10.49
C GLU A 71 6.66 -10.38 9.01
N THR A 72 7.77 -10.35 8.30
CA THR A 72 7.79 -10.79 6.91
C THR A 72 8.82 -11.89 6.75
N ALA A 73 8.44 -12.97 6.07
CA ALA A 73 9.39 -13.95 5.56
C ALA A 73 10.15 -13.40 4.32
N GLY A 74 9.80 -12.19 3.88
CA GLY A 74 10.32 -11.55 2.70
C GLY A 74 9.72 -12.15 1.43
N MET A 75 10.46 -12.03 0.34
CA MET A 75 10.13 -12.63 -0.94
C MET A 75 10.36 -14.15 -0.87
N VAL A 76 9.29 -14.92 -0.78
CA VAL A 76 9.32 -16.38 -0.65
C VAL A 76 9.35 -17.09 -2.01
N LEU A 77 8.97 -16.40 -3.09
CA LEU A 77 9.03 -16.93 -4.44
C LEU A 77 9.26 -15.81 -5.45
N GLN A 78 10.21 -16.02 -6.36
CA GLN A 78 10.35 -15.25 -7.59
C GLN A 78 10.69 -16.21 -8.71
N ALA A 79 9.78 -16.39 -9.67
CA ALA A 79 9.94 -17.43 -10.68
C ALA A 79 9.23 -17.09 -11.99
N PRO A 80 9.75 -17.59 -13.13
CA PRO A 80 9.00 -17.62 -14.37
C PRO A 80 7.83 -18.61 -14.25
N VAL A 81 6.66 -18.22 -14.74
CA VAL A 81 5.49 -19.10 -14.87
C VAL A 81 5.57 -19.79 -16.22
N GLN A 82 5.83 -21.10 -16.18
CA GLN A 82 5.67 -22.01 -17.31
C GLN A 82 4.54 -23.00 -16.96
N PRO A 83 3.47 -23.07 -17.75
CA PRO A 83 2.30 -23.85 -17.37
C PRO A 83 2.54 -25.35 -17.57
N PRO A 84 2.19 -26.22 -16.58
CA PRO A 84 1.74 -25.90 -15.23
C PRO A 84 2.90 -25.70 -14.23
N SER A 85 2.93 -24.59 -13.51
CA SER A 85 3.90 -24.35 -12.43
C SER A 85 3.26 -24.50 -11.06
N ARG A 86 3.90 -25.27 -10.19
CA ARG A 86 3.50 -25.50 -8.80
C ARG A 86 4.68 -25.18 -7.88
N HIS A 87 4.43 -24.41 -6.85
CA HIS A 87 5.40 -24.04 -5.83
C HIS A 87 4.85 -24.33 -4.43
N THR A 88 5.74 -24.68 -3.51
CA THR A 88 5.39 -24.94 -2.12
C THR A 88 5.95 -23.82 -1.24
N ILE A 89 5.13 -23.32 -0.32
CA ILE A 89 5.49 -22.28 0.64
C ILE A 89 5.13 -22.78 2.04
N ALA A 90 6.06 -22.67 2.98
CA ALA A 90 5.87 -23.13 4.35
C ALA A 90 5.20 -22.04 5.21
N VAL A 91 4.09 -22.38 5.86
CA VAL A 91 3.40 -21.51 6.82
C VAL A 91 3.67 -22.00 8.24
N GLN A 92 4.17 -21.09 9.09
CA GLN A 92 4.55 -21.39 10.47
C GLN A 92 3.32 -21.68 11.37
N PRO A 93 3.49 -22.46 12.45
CA PRO A 93 2.43 -22.63 13.45
C PRO A 93 2.19 -21.36 14.27
N ASN A 94 1.03 -21.32 14.93
CA ASN A 94 0.66 -20.27 15.89
C ASN A 94 0.60 -18.85 15.30
N LEU A 95 0.16 -18.70 14.06
CA LEU A 95 -0.10 -17.41 13.44
C LEU A 95 -1.54 -16.94 13.71
N ALA A 96 -1.73 -15.66 14.03
CA ALA A 96 -3.04 -15.02 13.99
C ALA A 96 -3.49 -14.78 12.55
N GLN A 97 -2.55 -14.47 11.66
CA GLN A 97 -2.80 -14.22 10.25
C GLN A 97 -1.55 -14.52 9.41
N THR A 98 -1.73 -15.00 8.19
CA THR A 98 -0.72 -14.97 7.13
C THR A 98 -1.30 -14.27 5.91
N SER A 99 -0.49 -13.49 5.21
CA SER A 99 -0.85 -12.78 4.00
C SER A 99 0.13 -13.15 2.87
N PHE A 100 -0.38 -13.57 1.73
CA PHE A 100 0.37 -13.72 0.49
C PHE A 100 0.10 -12.52 -0.41
N VAL A 101 1.13 -11.75 -0.72
CA VAL A 101 1.09 -10.68 -1.73
C VAL A 101 1.70 -11.24 -3.01
N ILE A 102 0.93 -11.26 -4.10
CA ILE A 102 1.30 -11.92 -5.35
C ILE A 102 1.30 -10.88 -6.45
N LEU A 103 2.49 -10.55 -6.95
CA LEU A 103 2.68 -9.71 -8.11
C LEU A 103 2.92 -10.57 -9.34
N LYS A 104 2.27 -10.22 -10.45
CA LYS A 104 2.28 -10.94 -11.71
C LYS A 104 2.73 -9.99 -12.81
N SER A 105 3.59 -10.44 -13.70
CA SER A 105 3.99 -9.64 -14.87
C SER A 105 2.92 -9.58 -15.95
N SER A 106 1.90 -10.44 -15.88
CA SER A 106 0.83 -10.54 -16.86
C SER A 106 -0.51 -10.80 -16.15
N PRO A 107 -1.59 -10.10 -16.52
CA PRO A 107 -2.90 -10.31 -15.94
C PRO A 107 -3.51 -11.66 -16.37
N ALA A 108 -3.00 -12.27 -17.45
CA ALA A 108 -3.40 -13.60 -17.87
C ALA A 108 -2.89 -14.72 -16.94
N ILE A 109 -1.95 -14.41 -16.04
CA ILE A 109 -1.53 -15.36 -15.01
C ILE A 109 -2.65 -15.48 -13.98
N THR A 110 -3.13 -16.71 -13.79
CA THR A 110 -4.09 -17.03 -12.73
C THR A 110 -3.39 -17.74 -11.59
N THR A 111 -3.87 -17.49 -10.36
CA THR A 111 -3.31 -18.06 -9.15
C THR A 111 -4.36 -18.92 -8.44
N GLU A 112 -3.93 -20.10 -8.00
CA GLU A 112 -4.71 -20.95 -7.11
C GLU A 112 -3.85 -21.32 -5.91
N ILE A 113 -4.37 -21.10 -4.70
CA ILE A 113 -3.69 -21.44 -3.45
C ILE A 113 -4.36 -22.68 -2.87
N PHE A 114 -3.58 -23.65 -2.42
CA PHE A 114 -4.04 -24.88 -1.78
C PHE A 114 -3.46 -24.96 -0.37
N GLN A 115 -4.33 -25.28 0.58
CA GLN A 115 -3.98 -25.51 1.98
C GLN A 115 -3.17 -26.81 2.14
N PRO A 116 -2.53 -27.03 3.30
CA PRO A 116 -1.75 -28.24 3.55
C PRO A 116 -2.54 -29.55 3.44
N ASP A 117 -3.86 -29.51 3.64
CA ASP A 117 -4.77 -30.66 3.46
C ASP A 117 -5.15 -30.92 1.98
N GLY A 118 -4.61 -30.12 1.06
CA GLY A 118 -4.87 -30.20 -0.38
C GLY A 118 -6.15 -29.49 -0.83
N ARG A 119 -6.91 -28.84 0.07
CA ARG A 119 -8.10 -28.07 -0.32
C ARG A 119 -7.70 -26.74 -0.95
N ARG A 120 -8.39 -26.38 -2.03
CA ARG A 120 -8.23 -25.07 -2.67
C ARG A 120 -8.80 -23.98 -1.76
N LEU A 121 -8.01 -22.93 -1.52
CA LEU A 121 -8.44 -21.73 -0.84
C LEU A 121 -9.43 -20.96 -1.74
N ALA A 122 -10.65 -20.75 -1.25
CA ALA A 122 -11.66 -19.92 -1.91
C ALA A 122 -11.57 -18.47 -1.41
N PRO A 123 -12.01 -17.47 -2.19
CA PRO A 123 -11.94 -16.05 -1.80
C PRO A 123 -13.03 -15.60 -0.80
N ALA A 124 -14.05 -16.42 -0.52
CA ALA A 124 -15.19 -16.07 0.36
C ALA A 124 -15.48 -16.94 1.62
N PRO A 125 -14.63 -17.87 2.08
CA PRO A 125 -14.87 -18.56 3.35
C PRO A 125 -14.57 -17.64 4.54
N THR A 126 -15.14 -17.96 5.70
CA THR A 126 -14.85 -17.26 6.96
C THR A 126 -13.36 -17.30 7.28
N GLY A 127 -12.77 -16.15 7.57
CA GLY A 127 -11.34 -16.03 7.90
C GLY A 127 -10.41 -15.86 6.69
N VAL A 128 -10.93 -15.80 5.46
CA VAL A 128 -10.13 -15.44 4.28
C VAL A 128 -10.59 -14.08 3.75
N THR A 129 -9.64 -13.17 3.54
CA THR A 129 -9.84 -11.93 2.81
C THR A 129 -9.05 -11.98 1.52
N TYR A 130 -9.70 -11.74 0.40
CA TYR A 130 -9.07 -11.66 -0.92
C TYR A 130 -9.26 -10.25 -1.48
N ASN A 131 -8.15 -9.61 -1.85
CA ASN A 131 -8.15 -8.36 -2.59
C ASN A 131 -7.46 -8.57 -3.94
N GLY A 132 -8.26 -8.59 -4.99
CA GLY A 132 -7.83 -8.79 -6.37
C GLY A 132 -9.05 -8.94 -7.26
N TRP A 133 -8.86 -8.86 -8.57
CA TRP A 133 -9.92 -9.15 -9.55
C TRP A 133 -9.38 -10.07 -10.63
N PRO A 134 -10.23 -10.86 -11.31
CA PRO A 134 -9.80 -11.67 -12.44
C PRO A 134 -9.08 -10.80 -13.48
N GLY A 135 -7.80 -11.07 -13.73
CA GLY A 135 -6.98 -10.25 -14.61
C GLY A 135 -6.28 -9.05 -13.95
N SER A 136 -6.14 -9.01 -12.63
CA SER A 136 -5.26 -8.03 -11.97
C SER A 136 -3.78 -8.41 -12.13
N TYR A 137 -2.88 -7.43 -11.98
CA TYR A 137 -1.43 -7.68 -11.86
C TYR A 137 -1.01 -8.03 -10.43
N GLU A 138 -1.86 -7.71 -9.45
CA GLU A 138 -1.62 -7.91 -8.03
C GLU A 138 -2.81 -8.63 -7.40
N GLU A 139 -2.52 -9.58 -6.54
CA GLU A 139 -3.50 -10.26 -5.70
C GLU A 139 -2.97 -10.34 -4.26
N VAL A 140 -3.83 -10.03 -3.29
CA VAL A 140 -3.51 -10.16 -1.87
C VAL A 140 -4.48 -11.13 -1.23
N TRP A 141 -3.93 -12.21 -0.66
CA TRP A 141 -4.67 -13.23 0.05
C TRP A 141 -4.31 -13.18 1.51
N SER A 142 -5.25 -12.95 2.41
CA SER A 142 -5.01 -12.96 3.85
C SER A 142 -5.86 -14.02 4.52
N VAL A 143 -5.24 -14.88 5.32
CA VAL A 143 -5.90 -16.00 6.02
C VAL A 143 -5.69 -15.84 7.51
N SER A 144 -6.78 -15.69 8.25
CA SER A 144 -6.78 -15.68 9.72
C SER A 144 -6.64 -17.10 10.26
N GLN A 145 -5.80 -17.28 11.28
CA GLN A 145 -5.49 -18.57 11.91
C GLN A 145 -5.15 -19.66 10.87
N PRO A 146 -4.17 -19.42 9.99
CA PRO A 146 -3.87 -20.35 8.91
C PRO A 146 -3.38 -21.69 9.49
N PRO A 147 -3.81 -22.84 8.92
CA PRO A 147 -3.21 -24.13 9.28
C PRO A 147 -1.71 -24.13 8.94
N PRO A 148 -0.83 -24.58 9.86
CA PRO A 148 0.59 -24.70 9.57
C PRO A 148 0.86 -25.81 8.55
N GLY A 149 1.99 -25.69 7.87
CA GLY A 149 2.50 -26.71 6.94
C GLY A 149 2.76 -26.18 5.54
N ASP A 150 2.80 -27.09 4.59
CA ASP A 150 3.18 -26.82 3.20
C ASP A 150 1.95 -26.40 2.37
N TRP A 151 1.86 -25.11 2.07
CA TRP A 151 0.86 -24.56 1.18
C TRP A 151 1.34 -24.66 -0.27
N GLN A 152 0.45 -24.97 -1.21
CA GLN A 152 0.81 -25.04 -2.63
C GLN A 152 0.22 -23.89 -3.42
N LEU A 153 1.05 -23.16 -4.13
CA LEU A 153 0.65 -22.13 -5.08
C LEU A 153 0.77 -22.70 -6.48
N ARG A 154 -0.32 -22.64 -7.24
CA ARG A 154 -0.38 -23.08 -8.63
C ARG A 154 -0.64 -21.88 -9.50
N PHE A 155 0.17 -21.74 -10.54
CA PHE A 155 0.03 -20.67 -11.51
C PHE A 155 -0.19 -21.25 -12.90
N THR A 156 -1.08 -20.62 -13.65
CA THR A 156 -1.28 -20.91 -15.08
C THR A 156 -1.14 -19.61 -15.88
N GLY A 157 -0.69 -19.69 -17.13
CA GLY A 157 -0.34 -18.53 -17.95
C GLY A 157 1.16 -18.49 -18.25
N GLN A 158 1.66 -17.33 -18.70
CA GLN A 158 3.07 -17.10 -19.00
C GLN A 158 3.51 -15.74 -18.45
N GLY A 159 4.71 -15.68 -17.89
CA GLY A 159 5.33 -14.44 -17.40
C GLY A 159 6.21 -14.68 -16.18
N GLN A 160 6.31 -13.68 -15.30
CA GLN A 160 7.02 -13.72 -14.03
C GLN A 160 6.04 -13.53 -12.89
N ILE A 161 6.30 -14.19 -11.77
CA ILE A 161 5.59 -13.97 -10.51
C ILE A 161 6.57 -13.61 -9.40
N THR A 162 6.10 -12.83 -8.46
CA THR A 162 6.77 -12.59 -7.18
C THR A 162 5.75 -12.76 -6.06
N VAL A 163 6.09 -13.53 -5.04
CA VAL A 163 5.24 -13.77 -3.88
C VAL A 163 5.99 -13.37 -2.62
N TRP A 164 5.35 -12.54 -1.82
CA TRP A 164 5.76 -12.22 -0.45
C TRP A 164 4.82 -12.90 0.53
N GLN A 165 5.37 -13.28 1.69
CA GLN A 165 4.61 -13.81 2.81
C GLN A 165 4.82 -12.93 4.04
N ASP A 166 3.72 -12.39 4.55
CA ASP A 166 3.69 -11.57 5.75
C ASP A 166 2.88 -12.29 6.83
N ASP A 167 3.52 -12.48 7.98
CA ASP A 167 2.97 -13.24 9.08
C ASP A 167 2.68 -12.31 10.27
N GLN A 168 1.56 -12.58 10.94
CA GLN A 168 1.21 -11.96 12.19
C GLN A 168 1.14 -13.07 13.26
N PRO A 169 2.05 -13.08 14.24
CA PRO A 169 2.03 -14.09 15.29
C PRO A 169 0.72 -14.01 16.08
N ALA A 170 0.20 -15.17 16.50
CA ALA A 170 -0.91 -15.19 17.43
C ALA A 170 -0.47 -14.53 18.74
N PRO A 171 -1.35 -13.75 19.41
CA PRO A 171 -1.07 -13.33 20.77
C PRO A 171 -0.68 -14.54 21.60
N ALA A 172 0.47 -14.48 22.28
CA ALA A 172 0.90 -15.57 23.14
C ALA A 172 -0.27 -15.92 24.07
N ALA A 173 -0.71 -17.18 24.02
CA ALA A 173 -1.74 -17.64 24.94
C ALA A 173 -1.29 -17.25 26.35
N PRO A 174 -2.15 -16.62 27.17
CA PRO A 174 -1.76 -16.18 28.50
C PRO A 174 -1.15 -17.40 29.18
N THR A 175 0.15 -17.30 29.50
CA THR A 175 0.87 -18.40 30.15
C THR A 175 0.03 -18.72 31.37
N PRO A 176 -0.50 -19.96 31.51
CA PRO A 176 -1.31 -20.29 32.67
C PRO A 176 -0.45 -19.95 33.87
N PHE A 177 -0.86 -18.93 34.63
CA PHE A 177 -0.20 -18.59 35.86
C PHE A 177 -0.23 -19.88 36.65
N SER A 178 0.94 -20.51 36.77
CA SER A 178 1.11 -21.63 37.69
C SER A 178 0.91 -20.98 39.03
N THR A 179 -0.31 -21.00 39.54
CA THR A 179 -0.59 -20.71 40.93
C THR A 179 0.25 -21.71 41.67
N SER A 180 1.43 -21.28 42.09
CA SER A 180 2.26 -22.04 43.01
C SER A 180 1.38 -22.18 44.25
N ILE A 181 0.66 -23.30 44.33
CA ILE A 181 0.01 -23.68 45.57
C ILE A 181 1.16 -23.72 46.56
N PRO A 182 1.19 -22.83 47.56
CA PRO A 182 2.26 -22.84 48.53
C PRO A 182 2.30 -24.26 49.09
N THR A 183 3.38 -24.96 48.81
CA THR A 183 3.60 -26.29 49.37
C THR A 183 3.58 -26.09 50.86
N ALA A 184 2.61 -26.70 51.55
CA ALA A 184 2.55 -26.64 52.99
C ALA A 184 3.92 -27.09 53.52
N THR A 185 4.66 -26.14 54.11
CA THR A 185 5.92 -26.41 54.78
C THR A 185 5.64 -27.45 55.84
N THR A 186 6.04 -28.69 55.57
CA THR A 186 6.06 -29.74 56.58
C THR A 186 7.08 -29.31 57.63
N THR A 187 6.59 -29.05 58.84
CA THR A 187 7.42 -28.79 60.01
C THR A 187 8.49 -29.88 60.12
N PRO A 188 9.78 -29.55 60.14
CA PRO A 188 10.85 -30.55 60.19
C PRO A 188 10.76 -31.35 61.49
N LEU A 189 10.70 -32.68 61.35
CA LEU A 189 10.86 -33.63 62.45
C LEU A 189 12.30 -33.52 63.00
N PRO A 190 12.54 -33.58 64.32
CA PRO A 190 13.86 -33.44 64.93
C PRO A 190 14.89 -34.40 64.32
N ARG A 191 15.97 -33.79 63.81
CA ARG A 191 17.14 -34.40 63.18
C ARG A 191 17.89 -35.27 64.20
N GLN A 192 17.89 -36.59 64.02
CA GLN A 192 18.86 -37.45 64.69
C GLN A 192 20.27 -37.14 64.17
N VAL A 193 21.17 -36.90 65.13
CA VAL A 193 22.60 -36.66 64.92
C VAL A 193 23.27 -37.98 64.55
N ALA A 194 23.70 -38.11 63.29
CA ALA A 194 24.61 -39.17 62.86
C ALA A 194 26.01 -38.58 62.59
N LEU A 195 27.01 -39.32 63.09
CA LEU A 195 28.43 -39.01 63.15
C LEU A 195 29.08 -38.66 61.79
N PRO A 196 30.17 -37.87 61.79
CA PRO A 196 30.89 -37.46 60.58
C PRO A 196 31.63 -38.63 59.94
N SER A 197 31.41 -38.84 58.64
CA SER A 197 32.25 -39.68 57.79
C SER A 197 33.17 -38.78 56.95
N ILE A 198 34.45 -39.10 57.00
CA ILE A 198 35.60 -38.37 56.47
C ILE A 198 35.57 -38.36 54.92
N PRO A 199 35.90 -37.24 54.24
CA PRO A 199 35.97 -37.20 52.78
C PRO A 199 37.26 -37.83 52.26
N VAL A 200 37.12 -38.78 51.32
CA VAL A 200 38.22 -39.25 50.46
C VAL A 200 38.22 -38.37 49.21
N ALA A 201 39.34 -37.70 48.97
CA ALA A 201 39.60 -36.92 47.78
C ALA A 201 39.69 -37.84 46.54
N SER A 202 38.92 -37.54 45.49
CA SER A 202 39.14 -38.11 44.17
C SER A 202 39.45 -36.99 43.18
N ILE A 203 40.67 -37.07 42.67
CA ILE A 203 41.33 -36.21 41.70
C ILE A 203 40.82 -36.65 40.32
N GLN A 204 40.37 -35.73 39.45
CA GLN A 204 40.03 -36.06 38.06
C GLN A 204 40.74 -35.10 37.09
N PRO A 205 41.39 -35.61 36.03
CA PRO A 205 42.40 -34.88 35.27
C PRO A 205 41.86 -34.02 34.12
N THR A 206 42.73 -33.08 33.78
CA THR A 206 42.82 -32.16 32.65
C THR A 206 42.74 -32.83 31.28
N SER A 207 42.11 -32.16 30.31
CA SER A 207 42.44 -32.29 28.88
C SER A 207 42.57 -30.90 28.26
N SER A 208 43.75 -30.65 27.68
CA SER A 208 44.15 -29.43 26.98
C SER A 208 44.22 -29.68 25.47
N THR A 209 44.10 -28.58 24.71
CA THR A 209 44.79 -28.32 23.42
C THR A 209 44.22 -28.98 22.15
N VAL A 210 43.95 -28.15 21.12
CA VAL A 210 44.73 -28.10 19.85
C VAL A 210 44.42 -26.78 19.14
N GLN A 211 45.48 -26.01 18.93
CA GLN A 211 45.57 -24.76 18.20
C GLN A 211 46.23 -25.11 16.86
N GLY A 212 45.56 -24.85 15.74
CA GLY A 212 46.08 -25.08 14.39
C GLY A 212 46.44 -23.76 13.72
N ARG A 213 47.74 -23.49 13.62
CA ARG A 213 48.37 -22.44 12.81
C ARG A 213 49.14 -23.15 11.70
N THR A 214 48.97 -22.74 10.45
CA THR A 214 49.83 -23.18 9.34
C THR A 214 50.26 -21.97 8.54
N ASP A 215 51.56 -21.89 8.32
CA ASP A 215 52.31 -20.78 7.74
C ASP A 215 52.31 -20.76 6.20
N SER A 216 52.84 -19.64 5.69
CA SER A 216 53.20 -19.25 4.31
C SER A 216 54.04 -20.27 3.52
N PRO A 217 54.20 -20.00 2.21
CA PRO A 217 55.57 -19.64 1.80
C PRO A 217 55.69 -18.40 0.87
N THR A 218 56.84 -17.78 1.08
CA THR A 218 57.58 -16.75 0.35
C THR A 218 57.97 -17.17 -1.08
N GLY A 219 58.00 -16.20 -2.00
CA GLY A 219 58.71 -16.26 -3.28
C GLY A 219 59.33 -14.90 -3.64
N GLU A 220 60.66 -14.84 -3.51
CA GLU A 220 61.62 -13.78 -3.91
C GLU A 220 61.63 -13.54 -5.44
N ALA A 221 61.64 -12.30 -5.95
CA ALA A 221 62.78 -11.41 -6.26
C ALA A 221 63.27 -11.40 -7.73
N GLY A 222 63.47 -10.17 -8.25
CA GLY A 222 64.40 -9.80 -9.34
C GLY A 222 63.86 -9.94 -10.78
N SER A 223 64.13 -9.06 -11.75
CA SER A 223 65.01 -7.89 -11.80
C SER A 223 64.62 -6.95 -12.95
N ASP A 224 65.02 -5.71 -12.71
CA ASP A 224 65.16 -4.55 -13.56
C ASP A 224 66.06 -4.78 -14.79
N SER A 225 65.67 -4.26 -15.96
CA SER A 225 66.61 -3.76 -16.99
C SER A 225 65.87 -3.00 -18.11
N THR A 226 66.06 -1.68 -18.10
CA THR A 226 65.94 -0.70 -19.20
C THR A 226 67.36 -0.49 -19.82
N PRO A 227 67.66 0.19 -20.96
CA PRO A 227 66.95 0.53 -22.23
C PRO A 227 67.72 0.12 -23.53
N SER A 228 67.13 0.50 -24.69
CA SER A 228 67.77 0.90 -25.96
C SER A 228 68.38 -0.15 -26.90
N GLN A 229 67.82 -0.26 -28.12
CA GLN A 229 68.41 0.29 -29.35
C GLN A 229 67.48 0.11 -30.58
N LEU A 230 67.34 1.18 -31.37
CA LEU A 230 66.94 1.19 -32.80
C LEU A 230 68.00 0.44 -33.64
N PRO A 231 67.65 -0.26 -34.75
CA PRO A 231 67.36 0.36 -36.05
C PRO A 231 66.18 -0.32 -36.83
N LEU A 232 65.35 0.42 -37.57
CA LEU A 232 65.43 0.71 -39.02
C LEU A 232 65.49 -0.52 -39.96
N ALA A 233 64.33 -0.87 -40.56
CA ALA A 233 64.12 -1.40 -41.93
C ALA A 233 62.69 -1.97 -42.02
N GLU A 234 61.73 -1.28 -42.64
CA GLU A 234 61.29 -1.51 -44.02
C GLU A 234 61.09 -2.98 -44.41
N GLY A 235 59.83 -3.39 -44.65
CA GLY A 235 59.59 -4.69 -45.28
C GLY A 235 58.19 -5.28 -45.12
N ARG A 236 57.17 -4.59 -45.63
CA ARG A 236 55.94 -5.12 -46.25
C ARG A 236 55.59 -6.61 -46.00
N GLY A 237 54.47 -6.78 -45.28
CA GLY A 237 53.35 -7.60 -45.75
C GLY A 237 53.35 -9.08 -45.36
N GLN A 238 52.53 -9.42 -44.36
CA GLN A 238 51.57 -10.51 -44.48
C GLN A 238 50.55 -10.44 -43.34
N ASN A 239 49.29 -10.24 -43.73
CA ASN A 239 48.13 -10.24 -42.85
C ASN A 239 47.91 -11.65 -42.28
N ILE A 240 48.04 -11.80 -40.97
CA ILE A 240 47.45 -12.89 -40.19
C ILE A 240 46.62 -12.20 -39.10
N PRO A 241 45.29 -12.36 -39.06
CA PRO A 241 44.45 -11.70 -38.07
C PRO A 241 44.59 -12.41 -36.72
N SER A 242 45.21 -11.71 -35.76
CA SER A 242 45.17 -12.01 -34.34
C SER A 242 43.76 -11.89 -33.78
N GLY A 243 43.43 -12.83 -32.89
CA GLY A 243 42.13 -12.98 -32.26
C GLY A 243 41.62 -11.72 -31.57
N GLY A 244 40.44 -11.31 -32.00
CA GLY A 244 39.61 -10.33 -31.33
C GLY A 244 38.84 -10.97 -30.17
N GLU A 245 38.96 -10.32 -29.04
CA GLU A 245 38.06 -10.33 -27.88
C GLU A 245 36.59 -10.48 -28.31
N ARG A 246 35.95 -11.59 -27.91
CA ARG A 246 34.50 -11.79 -28.10
C ARG A 246 33.75 -10.86 -27.14
N ILE A 247 33.50 -9.65 -27.59
CA ILE A 247 32.33 -8.90 -27.14
C ILE A 247 31.12 -9.70 -27.67
N ILE A 248 30.38 -10.35 -26.78
CA ILE A 248 29.03 -10.83 -27.11
C ILE A 248 28.17 -9.56 -27.20
N GLN A 249 28.25 -8.94 -28.37
CA GLN A 249 27.29 -7.96 -28.82
C GLN A 249 26.03 -8.77 -29.12
N SER A 250 25.21 -8.99 -28.08
CA SER A 250 23.86 -9.50 -28.30
C SER A 250 23.21 -8.52 -29.26
N ASP A 251 22.81 -9.03 -30.42
CA ASP A 251 22.16 -8.32 -31.51
C ASP A 251 20.81 -7.76 -31.03
N GLN A 252 20.90 -6.68 -30.27
CA GLN A 252 19.79 -5.96 -29.63
C GLN A 252 19.15 -4.96 -30.59
N SER A 253 19.57 -4.95 -31.87
CA SER A 253 19.13 -3.99 -32.88
C SER A 253 17.78 -4.33 -33.50
N HIS A 254 17.42 -5.62 -33.55
CA HIS A 254 16.17 -6.04 -34.20
C HIS A 254 14.99 -6.10 -33.24
N PHE A 255 15.18 -6.58 -32.01
CA PHE A 255 14.10 -6.65 -31.01
C PHE A 255 13.69 -5.28 -30.50
N GLY A 256 14.66 -4.37 -30.29
CA GLY A 256 14.37 -2.99 -29.87
C GLY A 256 13.56 -2.22 -30.91
N ARG A 257 13.91 -2.34 -32.20
CA ARG A 257 13.16 -1.69 -33.29
C ARG A 257 11.77 -2.30 -33.49
N TRP A 258 11.63 -3.62 -33.38
CA TRP A 258 10.33 -4.28 -33.44
C TRP A 258 9.44 -3.90 -32.24
N PHE A 259 10.03 -3.82 -31.04
CA PHE A 259 9.33 -3.40 -29.83
C PHE A 259 8.86 -1.95 -29.93
N TRP A 260 9.70 -1.03 -30.42
CA TRP A 260 9.29 0.36 -30.62
C TRP A 260 8.22 0.51 -31.72
N LEU A 261 8.26 -0.29 -32.79
CA LEU A 261 7.21 -0.27 -33.82
C LEU A 261 5.89 -0.85 -33.30
N MET A 262 5.92 -1.94 -32.53
CA MET A 262 4.72 -2.51 -31.90
C MET A 262 4.17 -1.59 -30.81
N LEU A 263 5.04 -0.92 -30.03
CA LEU A 263 4.64 0.06 -29.04
C LEU A 263 4.01 1.29 -29.71
N SER A 264 4.57 1.76 -30.83
CA SER A 264 4.01 2.87 -31.61
C SER A 264 2.67 2.50 -32.24
N LEU A 265 2.52 1.28 -32.76
CA LEU A 265 1.27 0.77 -33.31
C LEU A 265 0.22 0.54 -32.22
N LEU A 266 0.63 0.08 -31.03
CA LEU A 266 -0.23 -0.09 -29.86
C LEU A 266 -0.71 1.28 -29.35
N VAL A 267 0.17 2.27 -29.28
CA VAL A 267 -0.19 3.67 -28.97
C VAL A 267 -1.14 4.20 -30.04
N LEU A 268 -0.87 3.99 -31.33
CA LEU A 268 -1.77 4.44 -32.40
C LEU A 268 -3.12 3.73 -32.38
N LEU A 269 -3.19 2.45 -32.00
CA LEU A 269 -4.45 1.70 -31.82
C LEU A 269 -5.22 2.16 -30.57
N LEU A 270 -4.51 2.45 -29.46
CA LEU A 270 -5.08 2.97 -28.23
C LEU A 270 -5.62 4.40 -28.40
N PHE A 271 -4.93 5.25 -29.18
CA PHE A 271 -5.34 6.64 -29.43
C PHE A 271 -6.24 6.83 -30.66
N GLY A 272 -6.08 6.01 -31.71
CA GLY A 272 -6.81 6.15 -32.98
C GLY A 272 -8.04 5.24 -33.12
N GLY A 273 -8.05 4.05 -32.50
CA GLY A 273 -9.15 3.09 -32.58
C GLY A 273 -9.99 2.95 -31.29
N GLY A 274 -9.41 3.28 -30.14
CA GLY A 274 -10.05 3.16 -28.81
C GLY A 274 -11.07 4.26 -28.45
N GLY A 275 -11.22 5.29 -29.29
CA GLY A 275 -12.03 6.48 -28.99
C GLY A 275 -13.54 6.24 -28.83
N LEU A 276 -14.05 5.10 -29.29
CA LEU A 276 -15.47 4.73 -29.14
C LEU A 276 -15.76 3.76 -28.01
N TRP A 277 -14.77 3.01 -27.50
CA TRP A 277 -15.00 1.95 -26.51
C TRP A 277 -14.49 2.26 -25.10
N LEU A 278 -13.57 3.23 -24.94
CA LEU A 278 -13.08 3.70 -23.63
C LEU A 278 -13.95 4.77 -22.97
N LYS A 279 -15.14 5.06 -23.50
CA LYS A 279 -16.08 6.02 -22.88
C LYS A 279 -16.96 5.42 -21.77
N LYS A 280 -16.65 4.21 -21.27
CA LYS A 280 -17.05 3.83 -19.90
C LYS A 280 -16.06 4.47 -18.94
N ARG A 281 -16.19 5.79 -18.76
CA ARG A 281 -15.56 6.47 -17.62
C ARG A 281 -15.91 5.66 -16.37
N PRO A 282 -14.96 5.36 -15.46
CA PRO A 282 -15.30 4.80 -14.17
C PRO A 282 -16.44 5.65 -13.61
N GLY A 283 -17.59 5.02 -13.37
CA GLY A 283 -18.80 5.74 -12.97
C GLY A 283 -18.43 6.65 -11.81
N SER A 284 -18.86 7.92 -11.86
CA SER A 284 -18.67 8.81 -10.72
C SER A 284 -19.16 8.09 -9.46
N PRO A 285 -18.38 8.10 -8.37
CA PRO A 285 -18.76 7.38 -7.16
C PRO A 285 -20.13 7.87 -6.70
N PRO A 286 -20.97 6.98 -6.13
CA PRO A 286 -22.28 7.38 -5.65
C PRO A 286 -22.15 8.43 -4.54
N VAL A 287 -23.15 9.30 -4.47
CA VAL A 287 -23.30 10.25 -3.36
C VAL A 287 -23.52 9.45 -2.09
N SER A 288 -22.70 9.72 -1.09
CA SER A 288 -22.77 9.06 0.22
C SER A 288 -22.93 10.04 1.35
N GLY A 289 -23.50 9.59 2.45
CA GLY A 289 -23.75 10.38 3.64
C GLY A 289 -25.23 10.42 4.00
N GLN A 290 -25.56 11.24 5.00
CA GLN A 290 -26.94 11.42 5.45
C GLN A 290 -27.30 12.90 5.50
N LEU A 291 -28.54 13.23 5.16
CA LEU A 291 -29.13 14.53 5.45
C LEU A 291 -30.07 14.38 6.63
N ARG A 292 -29.74 15.04 7.73
CA ARG A 292 -30.60 15.09 8.91
C ARG A 292 -31.39 16.39 8.89
N ARG A 293 -32.72 16.30 8.88
CA ARG A 293 -33.58 17.49 8.91
C ARG A 293 -33.51 18.17 10.28
N LEU A 294 -33.19 19.46 10.29
CA LEU A 294 -33.16 20.32 11.47
C LEU A 294 -34.44 21.14 11.61
N ALA A 295 -34.92 21.69 10.49
CA ALA A 295 -36.14 22.50 10.42
C ALA A 295 -36.92 22.17 9.14
N ALA A 296 -38.24 22.37 9.21
CA ALA A 296 -39.15 22.13 8.10
C ALA A 296 -40.40 23.03 8.26
N PRO A 297 -41.09 23.39 7.16
CA PRO A 297 -42.36 24.09 7.19
C PRO A 297 -43.41 23.32 8.00
N ASN A 298 -44.33 24.05 8.63
CA ASN A 298 -45.47 23.46 9.33
C ASN A 298 -46.32 22.62 8.35
N GLY A 299 -46.67 21.39 8.77
CA GLY A 299 -47.43 20.46 7.94
C GLY A 299 -46.58 19.60 6.99
N SER A 300 -45.25 19.71 7.03
CA SER A 300 -44.36 18.74 6.37
C SER A 300 -44.40 17.37 7.07
N GLU A 301 -44.30 16.30 6.28
CA GLU A 301 -44.35 14.94 6.83
C GLU A 301 -43.16 14.65 7.77
N PRO A 302 -43.38 13.97 8.92
CA PRO A 302 -42.31 13.60 9.84
C PRO A 302 -41.34 12.54 9.28
N ALA A 303 -41.75 11.81 8.24
CA ALA A 303 -41.00 10.71 7.65
C ALA A 303 -39.62 11.12 7.08
N LEU A 304 -39.44 12.39 6.69
CA LEU A 304 -38.19 12.92 6.14
C LEU A 304 -37.22 13.45 7.21
N SER A 305 -37.27 12.92 8.44
CA SER A 305 -36.34 13.35 9.50
C SER A 305 -34.87 13.02 9.19
N ARG A 306 -34.62 11.93 8.44
CA ARG A 306 -33.30 11.53 7.95
C ARG A 306 -33.42 10.96 6.53
N ILE A 307 -32.56 11.43 5.65
CA ILE A 307 -32.44 10.95 4.27
C ILE A 307 -31.06 10.30 4.15
N ASP A 308 -31.05 9.02 3.80
CA ASP A 308 -29.84 8.23 3.61
C ASP A 308 -29.45 8.25 2.13
N LEU A 309 -28.37 8.97 1.81
CA LEU A 309 -27.98 9.23 0.42
C LEU A 309 -27.45 7.96 -0.27
N ASP A 310 -26.92 7.02 0.50
CA ASP A 310 -26.41 5.75 0.00
C ASP A 310 -27.52 4.89 -0.63
N ARG A 311 -28.79 5.10 -0.23
CA ARG A 311 -29.95 4.35 -0.76
C ARG A 311 -30.24 4.65 -2.22
N PHE A 312 -29.83 5.81 -2.73
CA PHE A 312 -30.08 6.18 -4.12
C PHE A 312 -29.10 5.50 -5.07
N ASN A 313 -27.90 5.14 -4.61
CA ASN A 313 -26.83 4.53 -5.42
C ASN A 313 -26.59 5.24 -6.76
N GLN A 314 -26.64 6.58 -6.72
CA GLN A 314 -26.48 7.45 -7.88
C GLN A 314 -25.35 8.46 -7.64
N PRO A 315 -24.64 8.90 -8.70
CA PRO A 315 -23.58 9.91 -8.59
C PRO A 315 -24.11 11.33 -8.31
N GLN A 316 -25.42 11.50 -8.41
CA GLN A 316 -26.14 12.73 -8.10
C GLN A 316 -27.48 12.41 -7.43
N VAL A 317 -27.94 13.27 -6.52
CA VAL A 317 -29.24 13.18 -5.85
C VAL A 317 -29.86 14.57 -5.83
N GLN A 318 -31.08 14.71 -6.35
CA GLN A 318 -31.81 15.97 -6.41
C GLN A 318 -32.77 16.13 -5.22
N LEU A 319 -32.72 17.28 -4.57
CA LEU A 319 -33.67 17.70 -3.53
C LEU A 319 -34.47 18.88 -4.09
N GLY A 320 -35.80 18.80 -4.07
CA GLY A 320 -36.62 19.90 -4.59
C GLY A 320 -38.11 19.68 -4.39
N PRO A 321 -38.96 20.66 -4.71
CA PRO A 321 -40.41 20.55 -4.57
C PRO A 321 -41.07 19.68 -5.65
N ASP A 322 -40.39 19.48 -6.78
CA ASP A 322 -40.93 18.77 -7.92
C ASP A 322 -40.90 17.25 -7.69
N ARG A 323 -41.91 16.55 -8.22
CA ARG A 323 -41.96 15.08 -8.24
C ARG A 323 -40.85 14.45 -9.08
N THR A 324 -40.15 15.25 -9.88
CA THR A 324 -38.97 14.82 -10.63
C THR A 324 -37.70 14.74 -9.77
N ALA A 325 -37.70 15.33 -8.57
CA ALA A 325 -36.58 15.24 -7.64
C ALA A 325 -36.53 13.86 -6.96
N ASP A 326 -35.33 13.34 -6.71
CA ASP A 326 -35.13 12.08 -5.98
C ASP A 326 -35.68 12.16 -4.54
N VAL A 327 -35.60 13.35 -3.94
CA VAL A 327 -36.21 13.67 -2.64
C VAL A 327 -37.18 14.84 -2.81
N VAL A 328 -38.47 14.53 -2.74
CA VAL A 328 -39.53 15.52 -2.87
C VAL A 328 -39.74 16.25 -1.54
N LEU A 329 -39.54 17.56 -1.55
CA LEU A 329 -39.75 18.46 -0.42
C LEU A 329 -41.13 19.12 -0.51
N ILE A 330 -42.11 18.53 0.17
CA ILE A 330 -43.48 19.04 0.16
C ILE A 330 -43.57 20.24 1.11
N ASN A 331 -43.75 21.44 0.58
CA ASN A 331 -44.16 22.59 1.41
C ASN A 331 -45.57 23.00 1.02
N PRO A 332 -46.59 22.68 1.83
CA PRO A 332 -47.98 23.02 1.52
C PRO A 332 -48.25 24.54 1.56
N ALA A 333 -47.39 25.31 2.23
CA ALA A 333 -47.54 26.76 2.40
C ALA A 333 -46.72 27.58 1.40
N ALA A 334 -45.65 27.02 0.83
CA ALA A 334 -44.89 27.72 -0.19
C ALA A 334 -45.59 27.61 -1.54
N GLY A 335 -45.76 28.75 -2.21
CA GLY A 335 -46.04 28.77 -3.65
C GLY A 335 -44.93 28.08 -4.46
N PRO A 336 -44.99 28.12 -5.80
CA PRO A 336 -44.11 27.36 -6.73
C PRO A 336 -42.61 27.75 -6.74
N GLY A 337 -42.03 28.18 -5.62
CA GLY A 337 -40.71 28.78 -5.51
C GLY A 337 -39.78 28.14 -4.49
N LEU A 338 -39.82 26.82 -4.26
CA LEU A 338 -38.70 26.16 -3.56
C LEU A 338 -37.55 25.89 -4.54
N PRO A 339 -36.28 26.11 -4.16
CA PRO A 339 -35.16 25.82 -5.02
C PRO A 339 -34.98 24.31 -5.18
N THR A 340 -34.54 23.88 -6.38
CA THR A 340 -34.02 22.53 -6.60
C THR A 340 -32.50 22.56 -6.46
N VAL A 341 -31.95 21.66 -5.66
CA VAL A 341 -30.50 21.49 -5.50
C VAL A 341 -30.09 20.07 -5.86
N THR A 342 -28.95 19.95 -6.54
CA THR A 342 -28.31 18.67 -6.81
C THR A 342 -27.12 18.49 -5.87
N LEU A 343 -27.13 17.40 -5.11
CA LEU A 343 -25.93 16.85 -4.48
C LEU A 343 -25.21 15.99 -5.50
N LEU A 344 -23.92 16.24 -5.75
CA LEU A 344 -23.14 15.46 -6.71
C LEU A 344 -21.76 15.13 -6.15
N THR A 345 -21.26 13.95 -6.43
CA THR A 345 -19.92 13.55 -5.99
C THR A 345 -18.92 13.66 -7.14
N ARG A 346 -17.78 14.30 -6.88
CA ARG A 346 -16.66 14.33 -7.82
C ARG A 346 -15.48 13.54 -7.25
N PRO A 347 -14.73 12.82 -8.10
CA PRO A 347 -13.45 12.27 -7.68
C PRO A 347 -12.53 13.43 -7.26
N GLY A 348 -12.04 13.38 -6.02
CA GLY A 348 -11.05 14.33 -5.52
C GLY A 348 -9.66 14.05 -6.10
N VAL A 349 -8.76 15.02 -5.96
CA VAL A 349 -7.36 14.93 -6.43
C VAL A 349 -6.57 13.88 -5.65
N GLU A 350 -7.00 13.53 -4.43
CA GLU A 350 -6.31 12.64 -3.50
C GLU A 350 -7.15 11.41 -3.12
N THR A 351 -7.84 10.80 -4.09
CA THR A 351 -8.68 9.57 -3.94
C THR A 351 -9.93 9.65 -3.07
N GLU A 352 -10.10 10.66 -2.22
CA GLU A 352 -11.37 10.87 -1.52
C GLU A 352 -12.39 11.57 -2.42
N ALA A 353 -13.56 10.96 -2.60
CA ALA A 353 -14.64 11.58 -3.35
C ALA A 353 -15.30 12.66 -2.49
N THR A 354 -15.35 13.90 -2.99
CA THR A 354 -15.99 15.03 -2.30
C THR A 354 -17.41 15.22 -2.83
N THR A 355 -18.38 15.33 -1.92
CA THR A 355 -19.76 15.70 -2.25
C THR A 355 -19.86 17.22 -2.38
N TYR A 356 -20.49 17.68 -3.44
CA TYR A 356 -20.74 19.09 -3.73
C TYR A 356 -22.24 19.37 -3.73
N LEU A 357 -22.63 20.52 -3.20
CA LEU A 357 -23.95 21.11 -3.36
C LEU A 357 -23.93 22.00 -4.60
N ARG A 358 -24.76 21.70 -5.60
CA ARG A 358 -24.99 22.56 -6.78
C ARG A 358 -26.43 23.05 -6.78
N VAL A 359 -26.59 24.36 -6.93
CA VAL A 359 -27.92 24.98 -7.10
C VAL A 359 -28.30 24.87 -8.57
N ASP A 360 -29.39 24.16 -8.88
CA ASP A 360 -29.92 24.14 -10.24
C ASP A 360 -30.82 25.35 -10.44
N ARG A 361 -30.62 26.03 -11.57
CA ARG A 361 -31.20 27.32 -12.00
C ARG A 361 -32.43 27.76 -11.17
N ALA A 362 -32.18 28.65 -10.21
CA ALA A 362 -33.14 29.06 -9.20
C ALA A 362 -34.31 29.86 -9.80
N ASN A 363 -35.55 29.53 -9.40
CA ASN A 363 -36.74 30.39 -9.52
C ASN A 363 -36.67 31.61 -8.58
N GLY A 364 -35.48 32.20 -8.39
CA GLY A 364 -35.22 33.30 -7.45
C GLY A 364 -35.07 32.90 -5.98
N SER A 365 -35.22 31.61 -5.66
CA SER A 365 -35.18 31.13 -4.27
C SER A 365 -33.76 31.00 -3.73
N GLU A 366 -33.57 31.44 -2.49
CA GLU A 366 -32.28 31.47 -1.83
C GLU A 366 -31.88 30.10 -1.28
N VAL A 367 -30.73 29.58 -1.72
CA VAL A 367 -30.06 28.42 -1.11
C VAL A 367 -28.95 28.94 -0.19
N ARG A 368 -28.97 28.51 1.06
CA ARG A 368 -27.96 28.86 2.06
C ARG A 368 -27.13 27.65 2.45
N LEU A 369 -25.83 27.84 2.68
CA LEU A 369 -24.94 26.87 3.30
C LEU A 369 -24.27 27.55 4.49
N ASN A 370 -24.51 27.05 5.70
CA ASN A 370 -24.05 27.66 6.95
C ASN A 370 -24.35 29.17 6.99
N ASP A 371 -25.62 29.53 6.77
CA ASP A 371 -26.14 30.91 6.70
C ASP A 371 -25.58 31.80 5.57
N ARG A 372 -24.71 31.26 4.71
CA ARG A 372 -24.19 31.99 3.53
C ARG A 372 -24.94 31.61 2.27
N GLN A 373 -25.37 32.60 1.50
CA GLN A 373 -25.98 32.37 0.19
C GLN A 373 -25.00 31.71 -0.78
N VAL A 374 -25.46 30.66 -1.47
CA VAL A 374 -24.66 29.89 -2.44
C VAL A 374 -25.22 30.09 -3.84
N HIS A 375 -24.36 30.52 -4.76
CA HIS A 375 -24.72 30.71 -6.18
C HIS A 375 -24.00 29.75 -7.12
N GLN A 376 -23.00 29.01 -6.62
CA GLN A 376 -22.14 28.13 -7.40
C GLN A 376 -21.96 26.80 -6.67
N ALA A 377 -21.50 25.76 -7.36
CA ALA A 377 -21.23 24.49 -6.74
C ALA A 377 -20.17 24.64 -5.62
N CYS A 378 -20.51 24.25 -4.39
CA CYS A 378 -19.61 24.30 -3.25
C CYS A 378 -19.42 22.90 -2.64
N PRO A 379 -18.22 22.58 -2.12
CA PRO A 379 -18.02 21.32 -1.40
C PRO A 379 -18.82 21.31 -0.10
N LEU A 380 -19.37 20.16 0.25
CA LEU A 380 -20.03 19.91 1.53
C LEU A 380 -19.09 19.17 2.48
N PHE A 381 -19.01 19.66 3.70
CA PHE A 381 -18.26 19.08 4.80
C PHE A 381 -19.19 18.51 5.87
N ASP A 382 -18.67 17.59 6.68
CA ASP A 382 -19.44 17.02 7.78
C ASP A 382 -19.97 18.13 8.70
N SER A 383 -21.24 18.04 9.06
CA SER A 383 -22.01 19.03 9.82
C SER A 383 -22.41 20.33 9.12
N ASP A 384 -22.15 20.49 7.83
CA ASP A 384 -22.67 21.64 7.09
C ASP A 384 -24.21 21.68 7.09
N ILE A 385 -24.78 22.88 7.21
CA ILE A 385 -26.23 23.12 7.23
C ILE A 385 -26.67 23.71 5.89
N ILE A 386 -27.51 22.99 5.17
CA ILE A 386 -28.11 23.37 3.89
C ILE A 386 -29.51 23.94 4.18
N GLY A 387 -29.72 25.21 3.85
CA GLY A 387 -31.01 25.90 3.91
C GLY A 387 -31.68 25.98 2.54
N LEU A 388 -32.92 25.50 2.44
CA LEU A 388 -33.77 25.52 1.25
C LEU A 388 -35.12 26.16 1.61
N GLY A 389 -35.14 27.49 1.73
CA GLY A 389 -36.28 28.19 2.32
C GLY A 389 -36.43 27.86 3.81
N GLU A 390 -37.59 27.34 4.22
CA GLU A 390 -37.86 26.92 5.61
C GLU A 390 -37.28 25.54 5.96
N TYR A 391 -36.82 24.79 4.97
CA TYR A 391 -36.12 23.53 5.20
C TYR A 391 -34.66 23.78 5.59
N GLN A 392 -34.22 23.11 6.65
CA GLN A 392 -32.81 23.04 7.02
C GLN A 392 -32.36 21.58 7.14
N PHE A 393 -31.27 21.22 6.49
CA PHE A 393 -30.67 19.89 6.55
C PHE A 393 -29.22 19.97 7.01
N ARG A 394 -28.83 19.14 7.96
CA ARG A 394 -27.44 18.92 8.32
C ARG A 394 -26.88 17.77 7.49
N PHE A 395 -25.80 18.01 6.76
CA PHE A 395 -25.06 16.96 6.07
C PHE A 395 -24.16 16.21 7.05
N GLU A 396 -24.25 14.88 7.07
CA GLU A 396 -23.40 13.99 7.87
C GLU A 396 -22.60 13.10 6.92
N ASN A 397 -21.28 13.31 6.85
CA ASN A 397 -20.39 12.52 5.99
C ASN A 397 -20.02 11.22 6.71
N LEU A 398 -20.75 10.14 6.39
CA LEU A 398 -20.53 8.84 7.00
C LEU A 398 -19.17 8.21 6.65
N ARG A 399 -18.52 8.61 5.54
CA ARG A 399 -17.19 8.09 5.19
C ARG A 399 -16.11 8.52 6.19
N CYS A 400 -16.30 9.66 6.85
CA CYS A 400 -15.37 10.15 7.87
C CYS A 400 -15.60 9.51 9.25
N ARG A 401 -16.72 8.79 9.46
CA ARG A 401 -16.98 8.08 10.72
C ARG A 401 -16.31 6.72 10.66
N ARG A 402 -15.20 6.55 11.40
CA ARG A 402 -14.61 5.23 11.60
C ARG A 402 -15.66 4.28 12.20
N PRO A 403 -15.77 3.03 11.72
CA PRO A 403 -16.65 2.04 12.33
C PRO A 403 -16.30 1.92 13.82
N GLY A 404 -17.25 2.24 14.70
CA GLY A 404 -17.07 2.18 16.17
C GLY A 404 -16.85 3.51 16.89
N SER A 405 -16.70 4.65 16.20
CA SER A 405 -16.63 5.96 16.88
C SER A 405 -17.95 6.72 16.79
N ASN A 406 -18.68 6.85 17.91
CA ASN A 406 -19.83 7.76 18.04
C ASN A 406 -19.43 9.24 18.13
N ARG A 407 -18.13 9.56 18.04
CA ARG A 407 -17.63 10.93 18.03
C ARG A 407 -17.37 11.36 16.59
N PRO A 408 -17.93 12.51 16.14
CA PRO A 408 -17.51 13.11 14.88
C PRO A 408 -16.01 13.39 14.95
N VAL A 409 -15.27 13.00 13.92
CA VAL A 409 -13.86 13.41 13.78
C VAL A 409 -13.91 14.91 13.49
N THR A 410 -13.56 15.74 14.48
CA THR A 410 -13.46 17.19 14.31
C THR A 410 -12.30 17.48 13.37
N ALA A 411 -12.54 17.45 12.07
CA ALA A 411 -11.64 17.98 11.05
C ALA A 411 -11.73 19.52 11.03
N TYR A 412 -11.58 20.16 12.19
CA TYR A 412 -11.43 21.61 12.29
C TYR A 412 -9.93 21.94 12.35
N GLY A 413 -9.26 21.77 11.21
CA GLY A 413 -8.02 22.48 10.95
C GLY A 413 -8.36 23.91 10.54
N ASN A 414 -8.07 24.88 11.41
CA ASN A 414 -8.23 26.33 11.17
C ASN A 414 -7.95 26.74 9.72
N ARG A 415 -8.96 27.26 9.01
CA ARG A 415 -8.74 28.04 7.78
C ARG A 415 -8.94 29.52 8.07
N HIS A 416 -7.82 30.23 8.22
CA HIS A 416 -7.74 31.61 7.77
C HIS A 416 -7.90 31.62 6.25
N THR A 417 -8.99 32.19 5.77
CA THR A 417 -9.12 32.63 4.38
C THR A 417 -8.23 33.86 4.18
N SER A 418 -7.04 33.69 3.61
CA SER A 418 -6.31 34.80 3.01
C SER A 418 -7.09 35.27 1.78
N SER A 419 -7.84 36.36 1.98
CA SER A 419 -8.32 37.23 0.91
C SER A 419 -7.11 37.83 0.20
N LEU A 420 -6.80 37.36 -1.01
CA LEU A 420 -5.97 38.07 -1.97
C LEU A 420 -6.89 38.59 -3.09
N LEU A 421 -7.33 39.82 -2.88
CA LEU A 421 -7.87 40.74 -3.88
C LEU A 421 -6.76 41.78 -4.14
N GLY A 422 -6.48 42.05 -5.41
CA GLY A 422 -5.53 43.06 -5.92
C GLY A 422 -4.51 42.42 -6.87
N ARG A 423 -4.46 42.70 -8.18
CA ARG A 423 -4.95 43.82 -9.00
C ARG A 423 -5.52 43.31 -10.30
#